data_AF-A0A511XC69-F1
#
_entry.id   AF-A0A511XC69-F1
#
_cell.length_a   1.000
_cell.length_b   1.000
_cell.length_c   1.000
_cell.angle_alpha   90.00
_cell.angle_beta   90.00
_cell.angle_gamma   90.00
#
_symmetry.space_group_name_H-M   'P 1'
#
loop_
_entity.id
_entity.type
_entity.pdbx_description
1 polymer ?
#
loop_
_entity_poly.entity_id
_entity_poly.type
_entity_poly.pdbx_seq_one_letter_code
_entity_poly.pdbx_strand_id
1 'polypeptide(L)'
;MWIALTGGMTGKGGKTISRGDYGEAKPGDDILFSPEGSSRPGLIIISVQTEKQPLTITPVTIDPGGVMADASDRNTTLLIALNNLAITDITSSGEEENWRVGKPEKIAMQAGEVRWIKPGVHKLKNVKSTKSELITIEW
;
A
#
# COMPACT_ATOMS: atom_id res chain seq x y z
N MET A 1 10.23 -9.36 3.45
CA MET A 1 8.98 -9.33 2.66
C MET A 1 9.20 -8.59 1.36
N TRP A 2 8.51 -8.97 0.29
CA TRP A 2 8.57 -8.33 -1.02
C TRP A 2 7.18 -7.93 -1.50
N ILE A 3 7.11 -6.85 -2.27
CA ILE A 3 5.90 -6.34 -2.93
C ILE A 3 6.23 -5.99 -4.38
N ALA A 4 5.42 -6.48 -5.30
CA ALA A 4 5.55 -6.24 -6.74
C ALA A 4 4.91 -4.89 -7.15
N LEU A 5 5.71 -3.98 -7.71
CA LEU A 5 5.21 -2.71 -8.27
C LEU A 5 4.83 -2.81 -9.75
N THR A 6 5.27 -3.86 -10.42
CA THR A 6 4.97 -4.17 -11.83
C THR A 6 4.26 -5.50 -11.93
N GLY A 7 3.49 -5.73 -12.99
CA GLY A 7 2.89 -7.03 -13.30
C GLY A 7 3.67 -7.76 -14.41
N GLY A 8 3.21 -8.96 -14.76
CA GLY A 8 3.82 -9.73 -15.87
C GLY A 8 5.19 -10.29 -15.51
N MET A 9 5.40 -10.63 -14.24
CA MET A 9 6.62 -11.27 -13.75
C MET A 9 6.35 -12.76 -13.49
N THR A 10 7.36 -13.63 -13.60
CA THR A 10 7.20 -15.06 -13.27
C THR A 10 7.99 -15.40 -12.02
N GLY A 11 7.28 -15.76 -10.95
CA GLY A 11 7.87 -16.21 -9.70
C GLY A 11 8.33 -17.67 -9.72
N LYS A 12 8.97 -18.08 -8.62
CA LYS A 12 9.41 -19.47 -8.39
C LYS A 12 8.23 -20.43 -8.55
N GLY A 13 8.38 -21.46 -9.38
CA GLY A 13 7.32 -22.42 -9.70
C GLY A 13 6.41 -22.04 -10.87
N GLY A 14 6.75 -21.01 -11.66
CA GLY A 14 6.01 -20.64 -12.88
C GLY A 14 4.74 -19.83 -12.61
N LYS A 15 4.51 -19.40 -11.37
CA LYS A 15 3.36 -18.55 -11.01
C LYS A 15 3.57 -17.15 -11.56
N THR A 16 2.59 -16.63 -12.30
CA THR A 16 2.58 -15.23 -12.72
C THR A 16 2.34 -14.33 -11.51
N ILE A 17 3.25 -13.38 -11.30
CA ILE A 17 3.20 -12.32 -10.29
C ILE A 17 2.57 -11.09 -10.95
N SER A 18 1.49 -10.63 -10.35
CA SER A 18 0.78 -9.41 -10.71
C SER A 18 1.27 -8.22 -9.88
N ARG A 19 1.03 -7.00 -10.38
CA ARG A 19 1.28 -5.79 -9.60
C ARG A 19 0.39 -5.82 -8.35
N GLY A 20 0.98 -5.52 -7.20
CA GLY A 20 0.32 -5.60 -5.90
C GLY A 20 0.46 -6.94 -5.20
N ASP A 21 0.94 -7.98 -5.89
CA ASP A 21 1.28 -9.25 -5.24
C ASP A 21 2.43 -9.05 -4.24
N TYR A 22 2.39 -9.82 -3.17
CA TYR A 22 3.38 -9.75 -2.10
C TYR A 22 3.65 -11.13 -1.51
N GLY A 23 4.77 -11.25 -0.79
CA GLY A 23 5.13 -12.47 -0.09
C GLY A 23 6.35 -12.34 0.81
N GLU A 24 6.63 -13.42 1.51
CA GLU A 24 7.87 -13.56 2.28
C GLU A 24 8.97 -14.16 1.41
N ALA A 25 10.21 -13.79 1.70
CA ALA A 25 11.41 -14.40 1.14
C ALA A 25 12.21 -14.95 2.31
N LYS A 26 12.57 -16.23 2.26
CA LYS A 26 13.43 -16.85 3.27
C LYS A 26 14.89 -16.78 2.84
N PRO A 27 15.85 -16.84 3.77
CA PRO A 27 17.26 -16.98 3.40
C PRO A 27 17.46 -18.16 2.45
N GLY A 28 18.06 -17.90 1.28
CA GLY A 28 18.25 -18.89 0.22
C GLY A 28 17.10 -19.01 -0.79
N ASP A 29 16.04 -18.21 -0.67
CA ASP A 29 15.04 -18.11 -1.73
C ASP A 29 15.53 -17.22 -2.87
N ASP A 30 15.57 -17.79 -4.09
CA ASP A 30 15.65 -17.02 -5.32
C ASP A 30 14.24 -16.64 -5.78
N ILE A 31 13.96 -15.34 -5.79
CA ILE A 31 12.73 -14.79 -6.36
C ILE A 31 13.11 -14.09 -7.66
N LEU A 32 12.71 -14.70 -8.77
CA LEU A 32 12.97 -14.18 -10.10
C LEU A 32 11.83 -13.24 -10.51
N PHE A 33 12.20 -12.09 -11.06
CA PHE A 33 11.28 -11.12 -11.61
C PHE A 33 11.66 -10.90 -13.07
N SER A 34 10.99 -11.64 -13.95
CA SER A 34 11.18 -11.55 -15.41
C SER A 34 10.03 -10.76 -16.01
N PRO A 35 10.19 -9.44 -16.25
CA PRO A 35 9.11 -8.67 -16.87
C PRO A 35 8.87 -9.17 -18.30
N GLU A 36 7.61 -9.26 -18.70
CA GLU A 36 7.26 -9.35 -20.11
C GLU A 36 7.52 -7.98 -20.79
N GLY A 37 8.42 -7.95 -21.77
CA GLY A 37 8.73 -6.75 -22.58
C GLY A 37 9.83 -5.84 -22.01
N SER A 38 9.82 -4.55 -22.39
CA SER A 38 10.88 -3.58 -22.08
C SER A 38 10.71 -2.82 -20.76
N SER A 39 9.77 -3.23 -19.92
CA SER A 39 9.53 -2.57 -18.63
C SER A 39 10.58 -2.99 -17.61
N ARG A 40 11.08 -2.05 -16.81
CA ARG A 40 11.96 -2.38 -15.68
C ARG A 40 11.09 -2.95 -14.55
N PRO A 41 11.42 -4.13 -13.99
CA PRO A 41 10.65 -4.68 -12.89
C PRO A 41 10.85 -3.79 -11.66
N GLY A 42 9.77 -3.46 -10.97
CA GLY A 42 9.79 -2.68 -9.74
C GLY A 42 9.45 -3.56 -8.54
N LEU A 43 10.29 -3.51 -7.51
CA LEU A 43 10.09 -4.23 -6.26
C LEU A 43 10.30 -3.30 -5.07
N ILE A 44 9.50 -3.49 -4.03
CA ILE A 44 9.79 -2.97 -2.69
C ILE A 44 10.15 -4.13 -1.77
N ILE A 45 11.27 -4.00 -1.07
CA ILE A 45 11.73 -4.94 -0.05
C ILE A 45 11.51 -4.30 1.31
N ILE A 46 10.79 -5.00 2.18
CA ILE A 46 10.50 -4.56 3.55
C ILE A 46 11.17 -5.53 4.50
N SER A 47 12.11 -4.98 5.29
CA SER A 47 12.76 -5.68 6.39
C SER A 47 11.97 -5.41 7.68
N VAL A 48 11.38 -6.46 8.24
CA VAL A 48 10.62 -6.38 9.49
C VAL A 48 11.60 -6.60 10.64
N GLN A 49 11.84 -5.59 11.47
CA GLN A 49 12.89 -5.65 12.49
C GLN A 49 12.41 -6.16 13.86
N THR A 50 11.11 -6.12 14.13
CA THR A 50 10.55 -6.62 15.40
C THR A 50 9.20 -7.29 15.16
N GLU A 51 9.18 -8.62 15.21
CA GLU A 51 7.95 -9.40 15.21
C GLU A 51 7.30 -9.31 16.60
N LYS A 52 6.48 -8.28 16.83
CA LYS A 52 5.56 -8.28 17.98
C LYS A 52 4.10 -8.46 17.58
N GLN A 53 3.76 -8.20 16.32
CA GLN A 53 2.41 -8.35 15.78
C GLN A 53 2.42 -8.76 14.30
N PRO A 54 1.41 -9.53 13.85
CA PRO A 54 1.26 -9.90 12.45
C PRO A 54 1.02 -8.66 11.59
N LEU A 55 1.63 -8.63 10.40
CA LEU A 55 1.44 -7.56 9.43
C LEU A 55 0.17 -7.80 8.63
N THR A 56 -0.71 -6.81 8.60
CA THR A 56 -1.84 -6.80 7.66
C THR A 56 -1.41 -6.05 6.42
N ILE A 57 -1.52 -6.70 5.25
CA ILE A 57 -1.14 -6.13 3.95
C ILE A 57 -2.35 -6.19 3.06
N THR A 58 -2.81 -5.04 2.60
CA THR A 58 -4.05 -4.96 1.82
C THR A 58 -3.80 -4.18 0.53
N PRO A 59 -3.90 -4.83 -0.64
CA PRO A 59 -4.01 -4.14 -1.91
C PRO A 59 -5.35 -3.38 -1.99
N VAL A 60 -5.29 -2.11 -2.35
CA VAL A 60 -6.44 -1.21 -2.38
C VAL A 60 -6.53 -0.55 -3.75
N THR A 61 -7.74 -0.52 -4.28
CA THR A 61 -8.10 0.31 -5.44
C THR A 61 -9.18 1.30 -5.05
N ILE A 62 -8.90 2.60 -5.22
CA ILE A 62 -9.86 3.68 -4.99
C ILE A 62 -10.25 4.26 -6.36
N ASP A 63 -11.49 4.05 -6.77
CA ASP A 63 -12.02 4.61 -8.02
C ASP A 63 -12.02 6.15 -8.01
N PRO A 64 -12.09 6.81 -9.18
CA PRO A 64 -12.16 8.28 -9.27
C PRO A 64 -13.28 8.86 -8.40
N GLY A 65 -12.94 9.79 -7.51
CA GLY A 65 -13.88 10.38 -6.54
C GLY A 65 -14.32 9.43 -5.40
N GLY A 66 -13.92 8.16 -5.46
CA GLY A 66 -14.19 7.16 -4.45
C GLY A 66 -13.49 7.45 -3.12
N VAL A 67 -14.03 6.84 -2.07
CA VAL A 67 -13.51 6.95 -0.71
C VAL A 67 -13.31 5.55 -0.16
N MET A 68 -12.11 5.27 0.32
CA MET A 68 -11.84 4.14 1.20
C MET A 68 -11.88 4.65 2.63
N ALA A 69 -12.67 4.00 3.48
CA ALA A 69 -12.48 4.10 4.92
C ALA A 69 -11.42 3.07 5.27
N ASP A 70 -10.29 3.54 5.77
CA ASP A 70 -9.33 2.65 6.40
C ASP A 70 -9.84 2.36 7.81
N ALA A 71 -10.04 1.09 8.10
CA ALA A 71 -10.41 0.62 9.43
C ALA A 71 -9.16 0.40 10.27
N SER A 72 -8.15 1.25 10.08
CA SER A 72 -7.01 1.32 10.98
C SER A 72 -7.58 1.65 12.36
N ASP A 73 -7.66 0.66 13.24
CA ASP A 73 -8.11 0.75 14.63
C ASP A 73 -7.09 1.54 15.48
N ARG A 74 -6.58 2.66 14.92
CA ARG A 74 -5.47 3.51 15.38
C ARG A 74 -4.08 2.89 15.16
N ASN A 75 -3.97 1.91 14.28
CA ASN A 75 -2.66 1.37 13.88
C ASN A 75 -1.85 2.40 13.09
N THR A 76 -0.54 2.22 13.08
CA THR A 76 0.31 3.01 12.18
C THR A 76 0.25 2.35 10.81
N THR A 77 0.04 3.13 9.75
CA THR A 77 -0.12 2.58 8.40
C THR A 77 0.95 3.12 7.46
N LEU A 78 1.56 2.22 6.68
CA LEU A 78 2.48 2.55 5.59
C LEU A 78 1.73 2.40 4.26
N LEU A 79 1.71 3.48 3.49
CA LEU A 79 1.16 3.50 2.14
C LEU A 79 2.27 3.24 1.13
N ILE A 80 1.97 2.41 0.14
CA ILE A 80 2.84 2.11 -0.98
C ILE A 80 2.07 2.37 -2.26
N ALA A 81 2.55 3.31 -3.08
CA ALA A 81 1.90 3.66 -4.33
C ALA A 81 2.22 2.63 -5.43
N LEU A 82 1.20 1.97 -5.98
CA LEU A 82 1.36 1.09 -7.16
C LEU A 82 1.27 1.87 -8.46
N ASN A 83 0.63 3.04 -8.44
CA ASN A 83 0.58 4.00 -9.54
C ASN A 83 0.67 5.43 -8.98
N ASN A 84 0.63 6.45 -9.85
CA ASN A 84 0.66 7.84 -9.38
C ASN A 84 -0.64 8.20 -8.65
N LEU A 85 -0.52 8.49 -7.35
CA LEU A 85 -1.62 8.82 -6.46
C LEU A 85 -1.77 10.33 -6.28
N ALA A 86 -3.02 10.78 -6.18
CA ALA A 86 -3.35 12.00 -5.49
C ALA A 86 -4.62 11.75 -4.68
N ILE A 87 -4.47 11.70 -3.37
CA ILE A 87 -5.55 11.42 -2.42
C ILE A 87 -5.65 12.53 -1.38
N THR A 88 -6.85 12.71 -0.85
CA THR A 88 -7.08 13.52 0.36
C THR A 88 -7.37 12.57 1.51
N ASP A 89 -6.56 12.65 2.54
CA ASP A 89 -6.75 11.93 3.80
C ASP A 89 -7.53 12.80 4.78
N ILE A 90 -8.60 12.26 5.34
CA ILE A 90 -9.35 12.86 6.44
C ILE A 90 -9.25 11.92 7.63
N THR A 91 -8.38 12.27 8.56
CA THR A 91 -8.18 11.50 9.80
C THR A 91 -9.21 11.90 10.85
N SER A 92 -9.83 10.92 11.49
CA SER A 92 -10.61 11.11 12.72
C SER A 92 -9.82 10.54 13.90
N SER A 93 -9.76 11.30 15.00
CA SER A 93 -9.08 10.90 16.23
C SER A 93 -10.02 11.06 17.44
N GLY A 94 -10.05 10.06 18.33
CA GLY A 94 -10.85 10.07 19.57
C GLY A 94 -11.44 8.69 19.91
N GLU A 95 -11.94 8.52 21.14
CA GLU A 95 -12.89 7.43 21.48
C GLU A 95 -14.22 7.69 20.76
N GLU A 96 -15.00 6.64 20.45
CA GLU A 96 -16.22 6.75 19.62
C GLU A 96 -17.16 7.89 20.06
N GLU A 97 -17.26 8.15 21.37
CA GLU A 97 -18.07 9.23 21.93
C GLU A 97 -17.51 10.66 21.70
N ASN A 98 -16.24 10.80 21.33
CA ASN A 98 -15.51 12.08 21.24
C ASN A 98 -14.73 12.25 19.92
N TRP A 99 -15.17 11.62 18.83
CA TRP A 99 -14.49 11.74 17.53
C TRP A 99 -14.36 13.19 17.06
N ARG A 100 -13.12 13.62 16.84
CA ARG A 100 -12.81 14.89 16.19
C ARG A 100 -12.27 14.62 14.80
N VAL A 101 -12.94 15.18 13.80
CA VAL A 101 -12.47 15.17 12.41
C VAL A 101 -11.30 16.14 12.29
N GLY A 102 -10.14 15.62 11.92
CA GLY A 102 -8.94 16.38 11.65
C GLY A 102 -9.03 17.21 10.37
N LYS A 103 -8.04 18.08 10.16
CA LYS A 103 -7.93 18.82 8.90
C LYS A 103 -7.52 17.87 7.77
N PRO A 104 -8.16 17.94 6.59
CA PRO A 104 -7.77 17.11 5.47
C PRO A 104 -6.32 17.35 5.04
N GLU A 105 -5.56 16.29 4.83
CA GLU A 105 -4.20 16.30 4.31
C GLU A 105 -4.19 15.85 2.85
N LYS A 106 -3.42 16.54 1.99
CA LYS A 106 -3.24 16.12 0.59
C LYS A 106 -1.99 15.26 0.49
N ILE A 107 -2.15 14.06 -0.05
CA ILE A 107 -1.06 13.11 -0.28
C ILE A 107 -0.94 12.90 -1.79
N ALA A 108 0.22 13.26 -2.34
CA ALA A 108 0.60 12.96 -3.71
C ALA A 108 1.84 12.06 -3.68
N MET A 109 1.79 10.96 -4.42
CA MET A 109 2.86 9.96 -4.47
C MET A 109 3.05 9.47 -5.91
N GLN A 110 4.30 9.30 -6.33
CA GLN A 110 4.63 8.61 -7.58
C GLN A 110 4.60 7.09 -7.37
N ALA A 111 4.43 6.34 -8.46
CA ALA A 111 4.52 4.88 -8.42
C ALA A 111 5.85 4.42 -7.78
N GLY A 112 5.76 3.54 -6.79
CA GLY A 112 6.90 3.02 -6.01
C GLY A 112 7.29 3.88 -4.80
N GLU A 113 6.73 5.07 -4.63
CA GLU A 113 6.94 5.83 -3.39
C GLU A 113 6.24 5.18 -2.20
N VAL A 114 6.83 5.38 -1.03
CA VAL A 114 6.33 4.88 0.25
C VAL A 114 6.13 6.05 1.21
N ARG A 115 5.07 6.02 2.00
CA ARG A 115 4.78 7.09 2.98
C ARG A 115 4.06 6.55 4.20
N TRP A 116 4.60 6.88 5.37
CA TRP A 116 3.91 6.69 6.64
C TRP A 116 2.79 7.71 6.81
N ILE A 117 1.62 7.25 7.25
CA ILE A 117 0.55 8.12 7.72
C ILE A 117 0.42 8.00 9.24
N LYS A 118 -0.10 9.06 9.86
CA LYS A 118 -0.25 9.15 11.32
C LYS A 118 -1.25 8.11 11.80
N PRO A 119 -1.13 7.58 13.02
CA PRO A 119 -2.16 6.73 13.61
C PRO A 119 -3.51 7.44 13.71
N GLY A 120 -4.59 6.75 13.35
CA GLY A 120 -5.96 7.26 13.43
C GLY A 120 -6.93 6.43 12.58
N VAL A 121 -8.19 6.85 12.50
CA VAL A 121 -9.15 6.28 11.54
C VAL A 121 -9.13 7.16 10.29
N HIS A 122 -8.82 6.59 9.13
CA HIS A 122 -8.62 7.38 7.91
C HIS A 122 -9.77 7.25 6.92
N LYS A 123 -10.07 8.36 6.23
CA LYS A 123 -10.89 8.34 5.01
C LYS A 123 -10.05 8.87 3.87
N LEU A 124 -9.56 7.95 3.04
CA LEU A 124 -8.74 8.25 1.88
C LEU A 124 -9.64 8.45 0.66
N LYS A 125 -9.71 9.68 0.17
CA LYS A 125 -10.47 10.03 -1.02
C LYS A 125 -9.57 10.20 -2.22
N ASN A 126 -9.85 9.49 -3.32
CA ASN A 126 -9.16 9.72 -4.58
C ASN A 126 -9.65 11.02 -5.24
N VAL A 127 -8.73 11.93 -5.54
CA VAL A 127 -9.03 13.22 -6.21
C VAL A 127 -8.61 13.25 -7.68
N LYS A 128 -8.08 12.14 -8.22
CA LYS A 128 -7.77 12.00 -9.65
C LYS A 128 -8.99 11.52 -10.45
N SER A 129 -8.94 11.75 -11.76
CA SER A 129 -9.86 11.18 -12.75
C SER A 129 -9.56 9.70 -13.08
N THR A 130 -8.44 9.17 -12.60
CA THR A 130 -8.03 7.77 -12.78
C THR A 130 -8.08 7.02 -11.44
N LYS A 131 -8.13 5.69 -11.49
CA LYS A 131 -8.03 4.86 -10.29
C LYS A 131 -6.71 5.11 -9.56
N SER A 132 -6.77 5.13 -8.24
CA SER A 132 -5.61 5.15 -7.36
C SER A 132 -5.39 3.74 -6.84
N GLU A 133 -4.21 3.17 -7.08
CA GLU A 133 -3.86 1.81 -6.68
C GLU A 133 -2.70 1.87 -5.68
N LEU A 134 -2.90 1.30 -4.50
CA LEU A 134 -1.91 1.31 -3.43
C LEU A 134 -1.95 0.01 -2.63
N ILE A 135 -0.93 -0.20 -1.80
CA ILE A 135 -0.96 -1.17 -0.71
C ILE A 135 -0.93 -0.41 0.60
N THR A 136 -1.76 -0.83 1.55
CA THR A 136 -1.63 -0.46 2.96
C THR A 136 -0.91 -1.59 3.70
N ILE A 137 0.02 -1.22 4.57
CA ILE A 137 0.65 -2.14 5.52
C ILE A 137 0.40 -1.59 6.90
N GLU A 138 -0.22 -2.40 7.75
CA GLU A 138 -0.56 -2.04 9.11
C GLU A 138 0.19 -2.91 10.09
N TRP A 139 0.63 -2.28 11.18
CA TRP A 139 1.17 -2.94 12.36
C TRP A 139 0.13 -2.84 13.46
#